data_AF-A0A9P4RBS6-F1
#
_entry.id   AF-A0A9P4RBS6-F1
#
_cell.length_a   1.000
_cell.length_b   1.000
_cell.length_c   1.000
_cell.angle_alpha   90.00
_cell.angle_beta   90.00
_cell.angle_gamma   90.00
#
_symmetry.space_group_name_H-M   'P 1'
#
loop_
_entity.id
_entity.type
_entity.pdbx_description
1 polymer ?
#
loop_
_entity_poly.entity_id
_entity_poly.type
_entity_poly.pdbx_seq_one_letter_code
_entity_poly.pdbx_strand_id
1 'polypeptide(L)'
;MTFFLSYWAFLVPVFSACVWLAMLIAMLATWSVQGYPHYSSMDETQNIAYISDVGAQGLKPLFVSMSAVTVVSFDLVFIFERWLRHTGRLAYNTSIWQKIYSALSIIAAIAGGAGLILLSVFDTVHHPRLHNYFLALFIGGYIVSAIFICWEYQRLGIHFRQHAVLRISFWIKLFFILFELALCVAFGVSSNQRKWNVAAVLEWVISFVYFFYVLSFFIDFLPALRTKNHRSGATQMDMARMEAGANGDAAANGGRYYRGQSDEAPMVEANTNGNGVHPGYPKPEAVPASRNF
;
A
#
# COMPACT_ATOMS: atom_id res chain seq x y z
N MET A 1 -8.20 -9.99 -20.23
CA MET A 1 -8.91 -10.30 -18.97
C MET A 1 -8.16 -9.83 -17.72
N THR A 2 -6.85 -10.11 -17.57
CA THR A 2 -6.04 -9.72 -16.38
C THR A 2 -5.92 -8.20 -16.14
N PHE A 3 -5.96 -7.36 -17.18
CA PHE A 3 -5.94 -5.90 -17.04
C PHE A 3 -7.22 -5.31 -16.44
N PHE A 4 -8.38 -5.87 -16.79
CA PHE A 4 -9.66 -5.45 -16.22
C PHE A 4 -9.69 -5.76 -14.72
N LEU A 5 -9.31 -6.97 -14.32
CA LEU A 5 -9.27 -7.37 -12.91
C LEU A 5 -8.34 -6.50 -12.04
N SER A 6 -7.16 -6.09 -12.53
CA SER A 6 -6.29 -5.20 -11.76
C SER A 6 -6.81 -3.77 -11.63
N TYR A 7 -7.58 -3.29 -12.61
CA TYR A 7 -8.22 -1.98 -12.50
C TYR A 7 -9.32 -1.99 -11.43
N TRP A 8 -10.14 -3.05 -11.39
CA TRP A 8 -11.17 -3.19 -10.37
C TRP A 8 -10.61 -3.44 -8.97
N ALA A 9 -9.52 -4.23 -8.84
CA ALA A 9 -8.89 -4.51 -7.55
C ALA A 9 -8.46 -3.25 -6.79
N PHE A 10 -8.06 -2.19 -7.50
CA PHE A 10 -7.69 -0.90 -6.91
C PHE A 10 -8.87 -0.14 -6.30
N LEU A 11 -10.09 -0.32 -6.82
CA LEU A 11 -11.30 0.36 -6.32
C LEU A 11 -11.89 -0.31 -5.08
N VAL A 12 -11.54 -1.57 -4.83
CA VAL A 12 -12.09 -2.39 -3.72
C VAL A 12 -11.83 -1.79 -2.33
N PRO A 13 -10.61 -1.36 -1.95
CA PRO A 13 -10.38 -0.76 -0.63
C PRO A 13 -11.14 0.57 -0.47
N VAL A 14 -11.27 1.36 -1.54
CA VAL A 14 -12.03 2.61 -1.53
C VAL A 14 -13.52 2.35 -1.35
N PHE A 15 -14.06 1.36 -2.08
CA PHE A 15 -15.46 0.96 -1.94
C PHE A 15 -15.76 0.48 -0.51
N SER A 16 -14.93 -0.42 0.04
CA SER A 16 -15.07 -0.90 1.42
C SER A 16 -15.06 0.25 2.43
N ALA A 17 -14.07 1.16 2.34
CA ALA A 17 -13.96 2.32 3.22
C ALA A 17 -15.19 3.24 3.11
N CYS A 18 -15.68 3.51 1.89
CA CYS A 18 -16.86 4.34 1.68
C CYS A 18 -18.14 3.72 2.27
N VAL A 19 -18.33 2.41 2.13
CA VAL A 19 -19.48 1.70 2.72
C VAL A 19 -19.43 1.81 4.25
N TRP A 20 -18.26 1.59 4.85
CA TRP A 20 -18.06 1.76 6.29
C TRP A 20 -18.36 3.18 6.76
N LEU A 21 -17.81 4.19 6.09
CA LEU A 21 -18.02 5.59 6.43
C LEU A 21 -19.49 5.99 6.28
N ALA A 22 -20.15 5.57 5.21
CA ALA A 22 -21.57 5.85 4.98
C ALA A 22 -22.44 5.25 6.09
N MET A 23 -22.13 4.04 6.55
CA MET A 23 -22.80 3.40 7.69
C MET A 23 -22.63 4.23 8.98
N LEU A 24 -21.39 4.62 9.32
CA LEU A 24 -21.13 5.43 10.51
C LEU A 24 -21.84 6.78 10.48
N ILE A 25 -21.78 7.49 9.35
CA ILE A 25 -22.46 8.78 9.18
C ILE A 25 -23.98 8.60 9.30
N ALA A 26 -24.56 7.56 8.67
CA ALA A 26 -26.00 7.31 8.75
C ALA A 26 -26.45 7.05 10.19
N MET A 27 -25.70 6.25 10.95
CA MET A 27 -26.00 5.96 12.35
C MET A 27 -25.85 7.20 13.23
N LEU A 28 -24.76 7.95 13.09
CA LEU A 28 -24.51 9.17 13.86
C LEU A 28 -25.54 10.27 13.57
N ALA A 29 -25.87 10.46 12.28
CA ALA A 29 -26.87 11.43 11.85
C ALA A 29 -28.26 11.05 12.37
N THR A 30 -28.64 9.77 12.29
CA THR A 30 -29.94 9.30 12.80
C THR A 30 -30.05 9.52 14.31
N TRP A 31 -29.02 9.16 15.07
CA TRP A 31 -28.99 9.39 16.52
C TRP A 31 -29.08 10.88 16.88
N SER A 32 -28.40 11.74 16.12
CA SER A 32 -28.44 13.20 16.32
C SER A 32 -29.80 13.81 15.97
N VAL A 33 -30.40 13.40 14.85
CA VAL A 33 -31.73 13.90 14.41
C VAL A 33 -32.85 13.46 15.35
N GLN A 34 -32.70 12.30 16.00
CA GLN A 34 -33.63 11.83 17.03
C GLN A 34 -33.48 12.55 18.37
N GLY A 35 -32.53 13.47 18.51
CA GLY A 35 -32.31 14.24 19.73
C GLY A 35 -31.56 13.46 20.82
N TYR A 36 -30.64 12.57 20.43
CA TYR A 36 -29.82 11.78 21.35
C TYR A 36 -30.64 10.90 22.32
N PRO A 37 -31.49 10.00 21.78
CA PRO A 37 -32.29 9.10 22.61
C PRO A 37 -31.39 8.20 23.48
N HIS A 38 -31.85 7.94 24.70
CA HIS A 38 -31.27 6.96 25.59
C HIS A 38 -31.88 5.58 25.29
N TYR A 39 -31.06 4.64 24.83
CA TYR A 39 -31.51 3.31 24.41
C TYR A 39 -31.52 2.31 25.57
N SER A 40 -32.30 1.23 25.43
CA SER A 40 -32.38 0.16 26.44
C SER A 40 -31.08 -0.63 26.63
N SER A 41 -30.16 -0.57 25.65
CA SER A 41 -28.83 -1.18 25.75
C SER A 41 -27.81 -0.30 26.49
N MET A 42 -28.16 0.97 26.75
CA MET A 42 -27.30 1.92 27.46
C MET A 42 -27.41 1.72 28.97
N ASP A 43 -26.30 1.96 29.67
CA ASP A 43 -26.31 2.04 31.14
C ASP A 43 -26.98 3.34 31.62
N GLU A 44 -27.61 3.35 32.79
CA GLU A 44 -28.32 4.52 33.33
C GLU A 44 -27.43 5.79 33.40
N THR A 45 -26.12 5.63 33.55
CA THR A 45 -25.15 6.74 33.63
C THR A 45 -24.56 7.16 32.28
N GLN A 46 -24.97 6.50 31.20
CA GLN A 46 -24.50 6.73 29.84
C GLN A 46 -25.37 7.77 29.12
N ASN A 47 -24.73 8.81 28.59
CA ASN A 47 -25.36 9.89 27.82
C ASN A 47 -25.00 9.82 26.33
N ILE A 48 -23.87 9.20 25.99
CA ILE A 48 -23.41 9.04 24.60
C ILE A 48 -23.62 7.58 24.20
N ALA A 49 -24.42 7.35 23.16
CA ALA A 49 -24.68 6.02 22.64
C ALA A 49 -23.43 5.44 21.96
N TYR A 50 -23.13 4.15 22.23
CA TYR A 50 -22.20 3.39 21.43
C TYR A 50 -22.74 3.23 20.00
N ILE A 51 -21.87 3.00 19.03
CA ILE A 51 -22.28 2.59 17.68
C ILE A 51 -23.12 1.33 17.77
N SER A 52 -22.70 0.38 18.60
CA SER A 52 -23.44 -0.85 18.86
C SER A 52 -24.84 -0.61 19.44
N ASP A 53 -25.02 0.44 20.25
CA ASP A 53 -26.35 0.79 20.80
C ASP A 53 -27.28 1.29 19.71
N VAL A 54 -26.81 2.23 18.88
CA VAL A 54 -27.56 2.74 17.73
C VAL A 54 -27.88 1.60 16.75
N GLY A 55 -26.90 0.71 16.55
CA GLY A 55 -26.97 -0.44 15.64
C GLY A 55 -27.87 -1.57 16.15
N ALA A 56 -28.22 -1.59 17.42
CA ALA A 56 -29.13 -2.59 17.99
C ALA A 56 -30.62 -2.22 17.80
N GLN A 57 -30.91 -0.98 17.41
CA GLN A 57 -32.29 -0.47 17.28
C GLN A 57 -32.82 -0.65 15.85
N GLY A 58 -33.67 0.27 15.39
CA GLY A 58 -34.25 0.24 14.04
C GLY A 58 -33.22 0.22 12.89
N LEU A 59 -31.96 0.62 13.14
CA LEU A 59 -30.88 0.58 12.16
C LEU A 59 -30.13 -0.76 12.09
N LYS A 60 -30.54 -1.78 12.84
CA LYS A 60 -29.89 -3.10 12.80
C LYS A 60 -29.73 -3.70 11.41
N PRO A 61 -30.74 -3.68 10.51
CA PRO A 61 -30.55 -4.18 9.15
C PRO A 61 -29.48 -3.42 8.36
N LEU A 62 -29.39 -2.09 8.56
CA LEU A 62 -28.36 -1.25 7.96
C LEU A 62 -26.97 -1.60 8.52
N PHE A 63 -26.86 -1.73 9.84
CA PHE A 63 -25.59 -2.07 10.51
C PHE A 63 -25.07 -3.44 10.04
N VAL A 64 -25.93 -4.46 9.99
CA VAL A 64 -25.55 -5.81 9.55
C VAL A 64 -25.15 -5.83 8.07
N SER A 65 -25.99 -5.27 7.19
CA SER A 65 -25.74 -5.33 5.74
C SER A 65 -24.48 -4.55 5.34
N MET A 66 -24.30 -3.33 5.85
CA MET A 66 -23.16 -2.49 5.52
C MET A 66 -21.87 -3.01 6.16
N SER A 67 -21.92 -3.57 7.38
CA SER A 67 -20.77 -4.25 7.99
C SER A 67 -20.34 -5.45 7.17
N ALA A 68 -21.28 -6.30 6.74
CA ALA A 68 -20.99 -7.46 5.90
C ALA A 68 -20.35 -7.07 4.56
N VAL A 69 -20.92 -6.07 3.86
CA VAL A 69 -20.36 -5.57 2.61
C VAL A 69 -18.96 -4.98 2.83
N THR A 70 -18.76 -4.24 3.92
CA THR A 70 -17.45 -3.65 4.26
C THR A 70 -16.39 -4.73 4.41
N VAL A 71 -16.61 -5.72 5.29
CA VAL A 71 -15.56 -6.70 5.63
C VAL A 71 -15.33 -7.71 4.52
N VAL A 72 -16.36 -8.15 3.81
CA VAL A 72 -16.19 -9.02 2.65
C VAL A 72 -15.39 -8.30 1.56
N SER A 73 -15.70 -7.04 1.30
CA SER A 73 -14.92 -6.23 0.35
C SER A 73 -13.50 -5.99 0.85
N PHE A 74 -13.29 -5.81 2.15
CA PHE A 74 -11.97 -5.60 2.72
C PHE A 74 -11.13 -6.89 2.65
N ASP A 75 -11.69 -8.06 2.96
CA ASP A 75 -11.00 -9.35 2.85
C ASP A 75 -10.54 -9.63 1.41
N LEU A 76 -11.34 -9.21 0.42
CA LEU A 76 -10.94 -9.27 -0.99
C LEU A 76 -9.68 -8.44 -1.29
N VAL A 77 -9.41 -7.37 -0.55
CA VAL A 77 -8.16 -6.58 -0.70
C VAL A 77 -6.94 -7.46 -0.44
N PHE A 78 -6.94 -8.25 0.64
CA PHE A 78 -5.84 -9.15 0.98
C PHE A 78 -5.67 -10.26 -0.07
N ILE A 79 -6.79 -10.80 -0.57
CA ILE A 79 -6.78 -11.82 -1.64
C ILE A 79 -6.23 -11.22 -2.93
N PHE A 80 -6.63 -10.00 -3.30
CA PHE A 80 -6.13 -9.31 -4.50
C PHE A 80 -4.67 -8.93 -4.38
N GLU A 81 -4.19 -8.48 -3.22
CA GLU A 81 -2.76 -8.28 -2.98
C GLU A 81 -1.98 -9.55 -3.25
N ARG A 82 -2.42 -10.68 -2.67
CA ARG A 82 -1.79 -11.98 -2.86
C ARG A 82 -1.77 -12.40 -4.34
N TRP A 83 -2.90 -12.25 -5.03
CA TRP A 83 -3.04 -12.59 -6.44
C TRP A 83 -2.16 -11.73 -7.35
N LEU A 84 -2.10 -10.42 -7.11
CA LEU A 84 -1.27 -9.49 -7.89
C LEU A 84 0.23 -9.73 -7.67
N ARG A 85 0.64 -10.07 -6.44
CA ARG A 85 2.02 -10.51 -6.13
C ARG A 85 2.36 -11.81 -6.85
N HIS A 86 1.43 -12.77 -6.90
CA HIS A 86 1.62 -14.03 -7.63
C HIS A 86 1.72 -13.83 -9.15
N THR A 87 0.98 -12.86 -9.71
CA THR A 87 0.97 -12.55 -11.15
C THR A 87 2.16 -11.67 -11.57
N GLY A 88 3.05 -11.30 -10.65
CA GLY A 88 4.21 -10.45 -10.92
C GLY A 88 3.86 -9.00 -11.26
N ARG A 89 2.66 -8.53 -10.85
CA ARG A 89 2.24 -7.11 -10.99
C ARG A 89 2.59 -6.27 -9.77
N LEU A 90 2.77 -6.91 -8.61
CA LEU A 90 3.42 -6.35 -7.43
C LEU A 90 4.76 -7.06 -7.21
N ALA A 91 5.63 -6.48 -6.36
CA ALA A 91 6.93 -7.05 -6.01
C ALA A 91 6.78 -8.53 -5.61
N TYR A 92 7.48 -9.41 -6.33
CA TYR A 92 7.35 -10.85 -6.20
C TYR A 92 7.82 -11.34 -4.82
N ASN A 93 7.14 -12.34 -4.27
CA ASN A 93 7.54 -12.94 -2.99
C ASN A 93 8.80 -13.80 -3.20
N THR A 94 9.93 -13.32 -2.68
CA THR A 94 11.23 -13.98 -2.78
C THR A 94 11.38 -15.19 -1.85
N SER A 95 10.47 -15.39 -0.88
CA SER A 95 10.64 -16.44 0.13
C SER A 95 9.34 -17.12 0.57
N ILE A 96 9.44 -18.41 0.94
CA ILE A 96 8.33 -19.24 1.45
C ILE A 96 7.66 -18.60 2.67
N TRP A 97 8.43 -18.01 3.60
CA TRP A 97 7.85 -17.39 4.79
C TRP A 97 6.95 -16.20 4.48
N GLN A 98 7.20 -15.46 3.39
CA GLN A 98 6.29 -14.38 2.96
C GLN A 98 4.94 -14.97 2.52
N LYS A 99 4.93 -16.14 1.87
CA LYS A 99 3.69 -16.83 1.51
C LYS A 99 2.92 -17.28 2.76
N ILE A 100 3.61 -17.76 3.78
CA ILE A 100 3.01 -18.17 5.06
C ILE A 100 2.40 -16.96 5.78
N TYR A 101 3.16 -15.87 5.95
CA TYR A 101 2.64 -14.67 6.61
C TYR A 101 1.45 -14.07 5.87
N SER A 102 1.51 -14.03 4.54
CA SER A 102 0.37 -13.58 3.72
C SER A 102 -0.87 -14.44 3.95
N ALA A 103 -0.73 -15.77 3.95
CA ALA A 103 -1.83 -16.70 4.19
C ALA A 103 -2.41 -16.57 5.62
N LEU A 104 -1.56 -16.45 6.64
CA LEU A 104 -1.99 -16.22 8.01
C LEU A 104 -2.71 -14.88 8.17
N SER A 105 -2.26 -13.82 7.47
CA SER A 105 -2.95 -12.53 7.49
C SER A 105 -4.36 -12.62 6.89
N ILE A 106 -4.53 -13.37 5.81
CA ILE A 106 -5.84 -13.56 5.15
C ILE A 106 -6.78 -14.33 6.09
N ILE A 107 -6.31 -15.42 6.69
CA ILE A 107 -7.12 -16.23 7.62
C ILE A 107 -7.53 -15.38 8.83
N ALA A 108 -6.61 -14.60 9.40
CA ALA A 108 -6.89 -13.73 10.52
C ALA A 108 -7.86 -12.58 10.14
N ALA A 109 -7.72 -12.01 8.94
CA ALA A 109 -8.64 -10.99 8.42
C ALA A 109 -10.06 -11.56 8.26
N ILE A 110 -10.21 -12.75 7.66
CA ILE A 110 -11.51 -13.43 7.52
C ILE A 110 -12.12 -13.73 8.90
N ALA A 111 -11.32 -14.16 9.87
CA ALA A 111 -11.81 -14.36 11.24
C ALA A 111 -12.27 -13.05 11.89
N GLY A 112 -11.53 -11.95 11.69
CA GLY A 112 -11.92 -10.61 12.12
C GLY A 112 -13.21 -10.11 11.44
N GLY A 113 -13.32 -10.29 10.13
CA GLY A 113 -14.50 -9.95 9.34
C GLY A 113 -15.73 -10.76 9.76
N ALA A 114 -15.57 -12.06 10.00
CA ALA A 114 -16.62 -12.90 10.57
C ALA A 114 -17.04 -12.40 11.96
N GLY A 115 -16.08 -11.98 12.81
CA GLY A 115 -16.35 -11.34 14.10
C GLY A 115 -17.25 -10.11 13.96
N LEU A 116 -16.98 -9.23 12.99
CA LEU A 116 -17.78 -8.01 12.77
C LEU A 116 -19.20 -8.32 12.26
N ILE A 117 -19.35 -9.31 11.37
CA ILE A 117 -20.68 -9.74 10.93
C ILE A 117 -21.45 -10.32 12.11
N LEU A 118 -20.83 -11.21 12.89
CA LEU A 118 -21.49 -11.87 14.01
C LEU A 118 -21.86 -10.87 15.11
N LEU A 119 -20.98 -9.91 15.48
CA LEU A 119 -21.33 -8.89 16.48
C LEU A 119 -22.46 -7.97 16.01
N SER A 120 -22.60 -7.73 14.70
CA SER A 120 -23.71 -6.93 14.17
C SER A 120 -25.05 -7.66 14.24
N VAL A 121 -25.05 -9.00 14.12
CA VAL A 121 -26.25 -9.85 14.24
C VAL A 121 -26.62 -10.08 15.70
N PHE A 122 -25.64 -10.43 16.54
CA PHE A 122 -25.77 -10.61 17.98
C PHE A 122 -25.60 -9.26 18.68
N ASP A 123 -26.67 -8.47 18.67
CA ASP A 123 -26.70 -7.10 19.19
C ASP A 123 -26.56 -7.01 20.73
N THR A 124 -26.38 -5.78 21.22
CA THR A 124 -26.21 -5.46 22.64
C THR A 124 -27.50 -5.59 23.46
N VAL A 125 -28.67 -5.64 22.83
CA VAL A 125 -29.97 -5.73 23.52
C VAL A 125 -30.28 -7.18 23.87
N HIS A 126 -30.16 -8.10 22.92
CA HIS A 126 -30.58 -9.49 23.06
C HIS A 126 -29.43 -10.40 23.48
N HIS A 127 -28.19 -10.12 23.04
CA HIS A 127 -27.04 -11.01 23.23
C HIS A 127 -25.75 -10.28 23.64
N PRO A 128 -25.74 -9.44 24.70
CA PRO A 128 -24.60 -8.59 25.05
C PRO A 128 -23.29 -9.35 25.32
N ARG A 129 -23.36 -10.57 25.88
CA ARG A 129 -22.15 -11.40 26.09
C ARG A 129 -21.54 -11.88 24.78
N LEU A 130 -22.38 -12.34 23.84
CA LEU A 130 -21.92 -12.79 22.52
C LEU A 130 -21.37 -11.61 21.72
N HIS A 131 -22.05 -10.47 21.77
CA HIS A 131 -21.59 -9.22 21.17
C HIS A 131 -20.14 -8.90 21.58
N ASN A 132 -19.85 -8.93 22.88
CA ASN A 132 -18.51 -8.63 23.40
C ASN A 132 -17.45 -9.66 22.98
N TYR A 133 -17.78 -10.95 22.90
CA TYR A 133 -16.86 -11.95 22.39
C TYR A 133 -16.56 -11.78 20.91
N PHE A 134 -17.57 -11.43 20.10
CA PHE A 134 -17.38 -11.18 18.67
C PHE A 134 -16.67 -9.84 18.40
N LEU A 135 -16.86 -8.83 19.25
CA LEU A 135 -16.07 -7.60 19.25
C LEU A 135 -14.58 -7.89 19.51
N ALA A 136 -14.28 -8.74 20.49
CA ALA A 136 -12.91 -9.18 20.75
C ALA A 136 -12.33 -9.98 19.57
N LEU A 137 -13.13 -10.83 18.92
CA LEU A 137 -12.73 -11.58 17.73
C LEU A 137 -12.44 -10.64 16.54
N PHE A 138 -13.29 -9.64 16.32
CA PHE A 138 -13.11 -8.61 15.30
C PHE A 138 -11.78 -7.86 15.48
N ILE A 139 -11.58 -7.27 16.66
CA ILE A 139 -10.38 -6.48 16.98
C ILE A 139 -9.13 -7.37 16.94
N GLY A 140 -9.19 -8.53 17.61
CA GLY A 140 -8.06 -9.47 17.67
C GLY A 140 -7.68 -10.03 16.29
N GLY A 141 -8.67 -10.40 15.47
CA GLY A 141 -8.44 -10.91 14.12
C GLY A 141 -7.73 -9.90 13.22
N TYR A 142 -8.20 -8.64 13.19
CA TYR A 142 -7.55 -7.60 12.38
C TYR A 142 -6.17 -7.19 12.92
N ILE A 143 -5.95 -7.17 14.24
CA ILE A 143 -4.61 -6.93 14.81
C ILE A 143 -3.63 -8.04 14.42
N VAL A 144 -4.04 -9.31 14.56
CA VAL A 144 -3.20 -10.46 14.17
C VAL A 144 -2.90 -10.41 12.68
N SER A 145 -3.89 -10.09 11.86
CA SER A 145 -3.72 -9.89 10.41
C SER A 145 -2.70 -8.80 10.10
N ALA A 146 -2.83 -7.64 10.76
CA ALA A 146 -1.95 -6.50 10.62
C ALA A 146 -0.49 -6.80 11.01
N ILE A 147 -0.27 -7.60 12.07
CA ILE A 147 1.07 -8.05 12.47
C ILE A 147 1.72 -8.88 11.36
N PHE A 148 0.98 -9.85 10.79
CA PHE A 148 1.51 -10.69 9.71
C PHE A 148 1.78 -9.90 8.44
N ILE A 149 0.92 -8.94 8.10
CA ILE A 149 1.17 -7.96 7.03
C ILE A 149 2.47 -7.21 7.28
N CYS A 150 2.63 -6.62 8.47
CA CYS A 150 3.83 -5.84 8.78
C CYS A 150 5.10 -6.68 8.67
N TRP A 151 5.08 -7.94 9.11
CA TRP A 151 6.20 -8.86 8.93
C TRP A 151 6.47 -9.22 7.47
N GLU A 152 5.44 -9.46 6.67
CA GLU A 152 5.60 -9.67 5.22
C GLU A 152 6.28 -8.44 4.59
N TYR A 153 5.76 -7.24 4.86
CA TYR A 153 6.27 -5.99 4.30
C TYR A 153 7.67 -5.63 4.78
N GLN A 154 7.99 -5.83 6.07
CA GLN A 154 9.35 -5.60 6.60
C GLN A 154 10.36 -6.47 5.86
N ARG A 155 10.01 -7.74 5.60
CA ARG A 155 10.90 -8.68 4.90
C ARG A 155 11.03 -8.37 3.40
N LEU A 156 9.97 -7.89 2.75
CA LEU A 156 10.04 -7.41 1.36
C LEU A 156 10.81 -6.09 1.23
N GLY A 157 10.63 -5.17 2.19
CA GLY A 157 11.23 -3.84 2.18
C GLY A 157 12.76 -3.85 2.26
N ILE A 158 13.34 -4.89 2.87
CA ILE A 158 14.80 -5.12 2.89
C ILE A 158 15.34 -5.39 1.48
N HIS A 159 14.58 -6.08 0.61
CA HIS A 159 15.02 -6.44 -0.74
C HIS A 159 14.74 -5.37 -1.81
N PHE A 160 13.65 -4.60 -1.68
CA PHE A 160 13.23 -3.61 -2.68
C PHE A 160 13.40 -2.16 -2.19
N ARG A 161 14.63 -1.81 -1.75
CA ARG A 161 15.00 -0.45 -1.26
C ARG A 161 14.74 0.68 -2.27
N GLN A 162 14.45 0.39 -3.53
CA GLN A 162 14.30 1.38 -4.60
C GLN A 162 12.87 1.92 -4.79
N HIS A 163 11.83 1.31 -4.19
CA HIS A 163 10.45 1.78 -4.34
C HIS A 163 9.95 2.55 -3.11
N ALA A 164 10.06 3.88 -3.14
CA ALA A 164 9.62 4.77 -2.06
C ALA A 164 8.13 4.62 -1.70
N VAL A 165 7.27 4.31 -2.68
CA VAL A 165 5.82 4.15 -2.50
C VAL A 165 5.49 3.00 -1.54
N LEU A 166 6.20 1.87 -1.63
CA LEU A 166 5.97 0.72 -0.73
C LEU A 166 6.35 1.05 0.71
N ARG A 167 7.42 1.84 0.92
CA ARG A 167 7.82 2.27 2.27
C ARG A 167 6.82 3.23 2.89
N ILE A 168 6.32 4.20 2.12
CA ILE A 168 5.33 5.17 2.60
C ILE A 168 4.05 4.43 3.02
N SER A 169 3.57 3.53 2.18
CA SER A 169 2.39 2.71 2.50
C SER A 169 2.56 1.90 3.78
N PHE A 170 3.74 1.27 3.96
CA PHE A 170 4.07 0.54 5.18
C PHE A 170 4.00 1.42 6.44
N TRP A 171 4.66 2.60 6.42
CA TRP A 171 4.68 3.49 7.58
C TRP A 171 3.30 4.06 7.90
N ILE A 172 2.49 4.38 6.88
CA ILE A 172 1.11 4.84 7.07
C ILE A 172 0.29 3.74 7.77
N LYS A 173 0.36 2.49 7.28
CA LYS A 173 -0.36 1.37 7.91
C LYS A 173 0.13 1.11 9.32
N LEU A 174 1.44 1.08 9.53
CA LEU A 174 2.02 0.86 10.85
C LEU A 174 1.56 1.94 11.84
N PHE A 175 1.51 3.20 11.41
CA PHE A 175 0.96 4.29 12.21
C PHE A 175 -0.48 4.02 12.62
N PHE A 176 -1.37 3.70 11.66
CA PHE A 176 -2.76 3.40 11.95
C PHE A 176 -2.91 2.21 12.89
N ILE A 177 -2.19 1.10 12.65
CA ILE A 177 -2.26 -0.09 13.50
C ILE A 177 -1.85 0.22 14.95
N LEU A 178 -0.74 0.94 15.15
CA LEU A 178 -0.27 1.30 16.49
C LEU A 178 -1.23 2.30 17.16
N PHE A 179 -1.76 3.23 16.40
CA PHE A 179 -2.70 4.24 16.90
C PHE A 179 -4.05 3.61 17.28
N GLU A 180 -4.60 2.74 16.44
CA GLU A 180 -5.82 1.97 16.73
C GLU A 180 -5.62 1.04 17.91
N LEU A 181 -4.48 0.35 18.01
CA LEU A 181 -4.18 -0.49 19.17
C LEU A 181 -4.18 0.32 20.47
N ALA A 182 -3.58 1.51 20.47
CA ALA A 182 -3.58 2.40 21.63
C ALA A 182 -5.00 2.85 22.00
N LEU A 183 -5.82 3.22 21.01
CA LEU A 183 -7.22 3.58 21.22
C LEU A 183 -8.06 2.40 21.72
N CYS A 184 -7.87 1.19 21.18
CA CYS A 184 -8.54 -0.03 21.62
C CYS A 184 -8.20 -0.39 23.07
N VAL A 185 -6.94 -0.22 23.49
CA VAL A 185 -6.55 -0.38 24.89
C VAL A 185 -7.24 0.66 25.77
N ALA A 186 -7.26 1.93 25.35
CA ALA A 186 -7.97 2.99 26.09
C ALA A 186 -9.48 2.71 26.20
N PHE A 187 -10.10 2.19 25.13
CA PHE A 187 -11.49 1.78 25.09
C PHE A 187 -11.76 0.64 26.07
N GLY A 188 -10.96 -0.43 26.02
CA GLY A 188 -11.09 -1.58 26.92
C GLY A 188 -10.91 -1.19 28.39
N VAL A 189 -9.93 -0.34 28.70
CA VAL A 189 -9.69 0.16 30.05
C VAL A 189 -10.85 1.05 30.54
N SER A 190 -11.34 1.96 29.69
CA SER A 190 -12.46 2.84 30.04
C SER A 190 -13.75 2.07 30.27
N SER A 191 -14.01 1.06 29.43
CA SER A 191 -15.14 0.15 29.58
C SER A 191 -15.06 -0.66 30.89
N ASN A 192 -13.88 -1.20 31.22
CA ASN A 192 -13.67 -1.92 32.47
C ASN A 192 -13.81 -1.03 33.73
N GLN A 193 -13.46 0.26 33.62
CA GLN A 193 -13.67 1.26 34.68
C GLN A 193 -15.11 1.81 34.72
N ARG A 194 -16.04 1.29 33.91
CA ARG A 194 -17.42 1.78 33.78
C ARG A 194 -17.53 3.27 33.42
N LYS A 195 -16.54 3.80 32.70
CA LYS A 195 -16.55 5.17 32.16
C LYS A 195 -17.24 5.16 30.80
N TRP A 196 -18.55 4.89 30.80
CA TRP A 196 -19.30 4.57 29.58
C TRP A 196 -19.29 5.68 28.52
N ASN A 197 -19.41 6.94 28.92
CA ASN A 197 -19.36 8.06 27.97
C ASN A 197 -17.99 8.17 27.27
N VAL A 198 -16.91 7.95 28.01
CA VAL A 198 -15.54 7.98 27.46
C VAL A 198 -15.34 6.82 26.51
N ALA A 199 -15.77 5.62 26.90
CA ALA A 199 -15.69 4.45 26.06
C ALA A 199 -16.55 4.59 24.79
N ALA A 200 -17.74 5.19 24.86
CA ALA A 200 -18.57 5.46 23.68
C ALA A 200 -17.89 6.41 22.70
N VAL A 201 -17.31 7.51 23.20
CA VAL A 201 -16.51 8.42 22.35
C VAL A 201 -15.33 7.69 21.71
N LEU A 202 -14.62 6.85 22.47
CA LEU A 202 -13.50 6.08 21.94
C LEU A 202 -13.93 5.10 20.85
N GLU A 203 -15.07 4.42 20.99
CA GLU A 203 -15.60 3.52 19.96
C GLU A 203 -15.88 4.26 18.65
N TRP A 204 -16.53 5.44 18.72
CA TRP A 204 -16.74 6.29 17.54
C TRP A 204 -15.41 6.71 16.90
N VAL A 205 -14.45 7.18 17.70
CA VAL A 205 -13.13 7.60 17.20
C VAL A 205 -12.39 6.43 16.56
N ILE A 206 -12.34 5.25 17.19
CA ILE A 206 -11.73 4.04 16.63
C ILE A 206 -12.36 3.71 15.29
N SER A 207 -13.69 3.76 15.20
CA SER A 207 -14.42 3.42 13.97
C SER A 207 -14.15 4.40 12.83
N PHE A 208 -14.04 5.69 13.11
CA PHE A 208 -13.65 6.69 12.11
C PHE A 208 -12.16 6.61 11.73
N VAL A 209 -11.29 6.20 12.65
CA VAL A 209 -9.88 5.93 12.34
C VAL A 209 -9.75 4.70 11.45
N TYR A 210 -10.53 3.65 11.72
CA TYR A 210 -10.58 2.42 10.93
C TYR A 210 -10.94 2.68 9.47
N PHE A 211 -11.79 3.67 9.19
CA PHE A 211 -12.03 4.14 7.82
C PHE A 211 -10.72 4.53 7.11
N PHE A 212 -9.88 5.36 7.74
CA PHE A 212 -8.61 5.79 7.16
C PHE A 212 -7.61 4.65 7.05
N TYR A 213 -7.62 3.71 8.00
CA TYR A 213 -6.82 2.49 7.93
C TYR A 213 -7.19 1.66 6.69
N VAL A 214 -8.47 1.33 6.49
CA VAL A 214 -8.94 0.58 5.31
C VAL A 214 -8.61 1.35 4.03
N LEU A 215 -8.85 2.66 4.00
CA LEU A 215 -8.55 3.50 2.85
C LEU A 215 -7.04 3.49 2.50
N SER A 216 -6.16 3.36 3.48
CA SER A 216 -4.70 3.35 3.26
C SER A 216 -4.21 2.18 2.38
N PHE A 217 -4.98 1.08 2.29
CA PHE A 217 -4.65 -0.06 1.42
C PHE A 217 -4.68 0.31 -0.06
N PHE A 218 -5.44 1.33 -0.45
CA PHE A 218 -5.42 1.89 -1.79
C PHE A 218 -4.01 2.19 -2.32
N ILE A 219 -3.11 2.64 -1.44
CA ILE A 219 -1.73 3.02 -1.79
C ILE A 219 -0.94 1.81 -2.32
N ASP A 220 -1.24 0.59 -1.86
CA ASP A 220 -0.54 -0.62 -2.29
C ASP A 220 -0.86 -1.03 -3.73
N PHE A 221 -2.01 -0.60 -4.25
CA PHE A 221 -2.45 -0.92 -5.59
C PHE A 221 -2.01 0.13 -6.63
N LEU A 222 -1.51 1.31 -6.20
CA LEU A 222 -1.02 2.37 -7.10
C LEU A 222 0.08 1.91 -8.07
N PRO A 223 1.09 1.11 -7.65
CA PRO A 223 2.13 0.64 -8.58
C PRO A 223 1.58 -0.26 -9.70
N ALA A 224 0.56 -1.08 -9.41
CA ALA A 224 -0.06 -1.97 -10.40
C ALA A 224 -0.80 -1.21 -11.51
N LEU A 225 -1.26 0.02 -11.23
CA LEU A 225 -1.83 0.91 -12.24
C LEU A 225 -0.74 1.57 -13.11
N ARG A 226 0.41 1.92 -12.51
CA ARG A 226 1.51 2.61 -13.21
C ARG A 226 2.33 1.71 -14.14
N THR A 227 2.25 0.38 -14.01
CA THR A 227 2.90 -0.56 -14.94
C THR A 227 2.41 -0.47 -16.40
N LYS A 228 1.42 0.38 -16.71
CA LYS A 228 1.00 0.71 -18.09
C LYS A 228 2.14 1.33 -18.93
N ASN A 229 3.13 2.00 -18.33
CA ASN A 229 4.16 2.77 -19.06
C ASN A 229 5.61 2.26 -18.94
N HIS A 230 5.91 1.25 -18.11
CA HIS A 230 7.28 0.76 -17.91
C HIS A 230 7.60 -0.57 -18.61
N ARG A 231 6.59 -1.22 -19.23
CA ARG A 231 6.83 -2.45 -20.01
C ARG A 231 7.40 -2.21 -21.41
N SER A 232 7.32 -0.99 -21.93
CA SER A 232 8.03 -0.64 -23.18
C SER A 232 9.52 -0.38 -22.93
N GLY A 233 9.87 0.35 -21.86
CA GLY A 233 11.26 0.73 -21.57
C GLY A 233 12.11 -0.37 -20.93
N ALA A 234 11.62 -1.09 -19.92
CA ALA A 234 12.41 -2.11 -19.23
C ALA A 234 12.68 -3.33 -20.11
N THR A 235 11.70 -3.76 -20.90
CA THR A 235 11.88 -4.86 -21.87
C THR A 235 12.75 -4.42 -23.05
N GLN A 236 12.68 -3.17 -23.52
CA GLN A 236 13.63 -2.64 -24.51
C GLN A 236 15.04 -2.52 -23.94
N MET A 237 15.21 -2.12 -22.68
CA MET A 237 16.54 -2.02 -22.05
C MET A 237 17.14 -3.38 -21.74
N ASP A 238 16.34 -4.36 -21.29
CA ASP A 238 16.81 -5.73 -21.06
C ASP A 238 17.06 -6.48 -22.38
N MET A 239 16.25 -6.26 -23.42
CA MET A 239 16.52 -6.76 -24.78
C MET A 239 17.74 -6.06 -25.41
N ALA A 240 17.90 -4.73 -25.27
CA ALA A 240 19.07 -4.00 -25.75
C ALA A 240 20.35 -4.40 -24.99
N ARG A 241 20.24 -4.75 -23.70
CA ARG A 241 21.36 -5.26 -22.91
C ARG A 241 21.71 -6.71 -23.26
N MET A 242 20.72 -7.53 -23.62
CA MET A 242 20.95 -8.87 -24.18
C MET A 242 21.51 -8.82 -25.61
N GLU A 243 21.06 -7.90 -26.46
CA GLU A 243 21.64 -7.68 -27.81
C GLU A 243 23.06 -7.10 -27.75
N ALA A 244 23.33 -6.19 -26.81
CA ALA A 244 24.68 -5.68 -26.56
C ALA A 244 25.61 -6.74 -25.93
N GLY A 245 25.06 -7.69 -25.17
CA GLY A 245 25.81 -8.82 -24.60
C GLY A 245 26.03 -9.99 -25.57
N ALA A 246 25.11 -10.20 -26.52
CA ALA A 246 25.20 -11.28 -27.51
C ALA A 246 26.12 -10.96 -28.70
N ASN A 247 26.34 -9.67 -28.99
CA ASN A 247 27.29 -9.21 -30.03
C ASN A 247 28.73 -8.98 -29.49
N GLY A 248 29.03 -9.41 -28.26
CA GLY A 248 30.29 -9.15 -27.57
C GLY A 248 31.53 -9.88 -28.09
N ASP A 249 31.37 -10.89 -28.97
CA ASP A 249 32.48 -11.75 -29.42
C ASP A 249 32.85 -11.61 -30.91
N ALA A 250 32.30 -10.62 -31.62
CA ALA A 250 32.57 -10.44 -33.06
C ALA A 250 32.77 -8.98 -33.46
N ALA A 251 33.78 -8.29 -32.89
CA ALA A 251 34.30 -7.05 -33.46
C ALA A 251 35.74 -6.77 -33.02
N ALA A 252 36.63 -7.75 -33.21
CA ALA A 252 38.02 -7.43 -33.48
C ALA A 252 38.11 -6.93 -34.92
N ASN A 253 38.64 -5.71 -35.10
CA ASN A 253 38.99 -5.05 -36.36
C ASN A 253 37.86 -4.29 -37.09
N GLY A 254 38.09 -3.00 -37.32
CA GLY A 254 37.19 -2.15 -38.12
C GLY A 254 37.26 -0.70 -37.73
N GLY A 255 38.38 -0.03 -38.04
CA GLY A 255 38.46 1.41 -37.92
C GLY A 255 37.49 2.14 -38.86
N ARG A 256 37.37 3.44 -38.57
CA ARG A 256 37.12 4.53 -39.52
C ARG A 256 35.66 4.90 -39.88
N TYR A 257 35.38 6.18 -39.60
CA TYR A 257 34.41 7.11 -40.21
C TYR A 257 33.02 7.29 -39.57
N TYR A 258 32.96 8.24 -38.65
CA TYR A 258 31.86 9.21 -38.60
C TYR A 258 32.36 10.50 -39.29
N ARG A 259 31.80 10.87 -40.44
CA ARG A 259 32.00 12.19 -41.07
C ARG A 259 30.62 12.74 -41.44
N GLY A 260 30.22 13.79 -40.72
CA GLY A 260 29.03 14.57 -40.99
C GLY A 260 29.12 15.32 -42.31
N GLN A 261 27.94 15.47 -42.90
CA GLN A 261 27.62 16.07 -44.19
C GLN A 261 27.38 17.59 -44.03
N SER A 262 27.99 18.40 -44.90
CA SER A 262 27.54 19.77 -45.19
C SER A 262 28.02 20.17 -46.59
N ASP A 263 27.14 20.87 -47.29
CA ASP A 263 27.04 21.05 -48.74
C ASP A 263 28.14 21.88 -49.45
N GLU A 264 28.06 21.81 -50.78
CA GLU A 264 28.98 22.19 -51.86
C GLU A 264 29.38 23.69 -51.99
N ALA A 265 30.63 23.94 -52.41
CA ALA A 265 31.02 24.93 -53.44
C ALA A 265 32.50 24.71 -53.89
N PRO A 266 32.87 24.93 -55.18
CA PRO A 266 34.13 24.42 -55.74
C PRO A 266 35.25 25.46 -55.97
N MET A 267 36.50 24.93 -55.93
CA MET A 267 37.79 25.37 -56.50
C MET A 267 38.40 26.73 -56.09
N VAL A 268 39.68 26.72 -55.66
CA VAL A 268 40.87 27.21 -56.41
C VAL A 268 42.17 26.95 -55.60
N GLU A 269 43.03 26.14 -56.20
CA GLU A 269 44.51 26.09 -56.28
C GLU A 269 45.42 27.06 -55.45
N ALA A 270 46.45 26.47 -54.79
CA ALA A 270 47.83 26.98 -54.59
C ALA A 270 48.55 26.03 -53.58
N ASN A 271 49.21 24.96 -54.00
CA ASN A 271 50.58 24.83 -54.52
C ASN A 271 51.71 25.22 -53.52
N THR A 272 52.72 24.33 -53.46
CA THR A 272 54.11 24.54 -52.99
C THR A 272 54.35 24.77 -51.48
N ASN A 273 55.42 24.32 -50.81
CA ASN A 273 56.71 23.78 -51.24
C ASN A 273 57.33 22.94 -50.11
N GLY A 274 57.98 21.84 -50.49
CA GLY A 274 58.99 21.17 -49.67
C GLY A 274 60.37 21.58 -50.18
N ASN A 275 61.16 22.23 -49.33
CA ASN A 275 62.60 22.04 -49.15
C ASN A 275 63.22 23.31 -48.55
N GLY A 276 63.96 23.13 -47.45
CA GLY A 276 65.00 24.08 -47.09
C GLY A 276 65.36 24.17 -45.62
N VAL A 277 66.49 23.54 -45.29
CA VAL A 277 67.54 24.10 -44.40
C VAL A 277 67.35 23.99 -42.87
N HIS A 278 68.01 22.99 -42.29
CA HIS A 278 68.61 23.01 -40.93
C HIS A 278 69.78 24.04 -40.92
N PRO A 279 70.12 24.75 -39.82
CA PRO A 279 70.81 24.10 -38.68
C PRO A 279 70.60 24.76 -37.28
N GLY A 280 70.87 24.01 -36.20
CA GLY A 280 71.21 24.62 -34.89
C GLY A 280 70.43 24.11 -33.66
N TYR A 281 71.07 23.21 -32.90
CA TYR A 281 70.98 22.80 -31.48
C TYR A 281 69.99 23.48 -30.48
N PRO A 282 69.72 22.88 -29.28
CA PRO A 282 69.68 21.47 -28.87
C PRO A 282 68.32 21.10 -28.21
N LYS A 283 68.02 19.80 -28.06
CA LYS A 283 66.93 19.32 -27.18
C LYS A 283 67.25 19.60 -25.70
N PRO A 284 66.31 20.13 -24.91
CA PRO A 284 66.32 19.94 -23.46
C PRO A 284 65.36 18.83 -23.01
N GLU A 285 65.75 18.26 -21.88
CA GLU A 285 65.30 17.04 -21.21
C GLU A 285 63.81 16.92 -20.86
N ALA A 286 63.45 15.66 -20.57
CA ALA A 286 62.21 15.24 -19.97
C ALA A 286 61.95 15.89 -18.60
N VAL A 287 60.72 16.35 -18.39
CA VAL A 287 60.18 16.71 -17.08
C VAL A 287 59.19 15.62 -16.67
N PRO A 288 59.38 14.91 -15.54
CA PRO A 288 58.40 13.97 -15.03
C PRO A 288 57.26 14.67 -14.27
N ALA A 289 56.11 13.99 -14.31
CA ALA A 289 54.82 14.23 -13.69
C ALA A 289 54.72 15.23 -12.51
N SER A 290 53.82 16.20 -12.65
CA SER A 290 53.21 16.92 -11.53
C SER A 290 51.89 16.25 -11.12
N ARG A 291 51.78 15.99 -9.82
CA ARG A 291 50.62 15.45 -9.09
C ARG A 291 49.44 16.42 -9.03
N ASN A 292 48.27 15.83 -8.75
CA ASN A 292 47.04 16.41 -8.17
C ASN A 292 46.12 17.14 -9.16
N PHE A 293 45.01 16.52 -9.56
CA PHE A 293 43.73 16.48 -8.86
C PHE A 293 42.98 15.18 -9.22
#